data_AF-A0A0F4QUD5-F1
#
_entry.id   AF-A0A0F4QUD5-F1
#
_cell.length_a   1.000
_cell.length_b   1.000
_cell.length_c   1.000
_cell.angle_alpha   90.00
_cell.angle_beta   90.00
_cell.angle_gamma   90.00
#
_symmetry.space_group_name_H-M   'P 1'
#
loop_
_entity.id
_entity.type
_entity.pdbx_description
1 polymer ?
#
loop_
_entity_poly.entity_id
_entity_poly.type
_entity_poly.pdbx_seq_one_letter_code
_entity_poly.pdbx_strand_id
1 'polypeptide(L)'
;MRNKIKTLVKVSSLIASSAMTTVYAQDSSPMSCYWQVESQNELGIWERQLCSNPQDASLPDVFVASRGILLNQNHCGVSWFDGYRTELKGTVEVEGDKSACYGHSVSFRPEPETRIVDGIQEQLLNCRWDKQANNFHELMCDEVDGGTIGYPVATKIQAENSAQCLMSLNSFTLDLFQGGKAVIDKEPASNACDLAPVYFRPFPAKRLIEGVEASLLQCTWQDMSDSMRVKVCSNVGASNKQVAVAFMVNGQQQSTLDSANRGLKTGQIIEDKTLNPAYPPLYFKPNLN
;
A
#
# COMPACT_ATOMS: atom_id res chain seq x y z
N MET A 1 60.03 -16.91 0.63
CA MET A 1 58.59 -17.23 0.51
C MET A 1 57.73 -16.64 1.64
N ARG A 2 57.95 -15.39 2.08
CA ARG A 2 57.09 -14.72 3.09
C ARG A 2 56.29 -13.52 2.55
N ASN A 3 56.58 -13.06 1.32
CA ASN A 3 55.90 -11.90 0.71
C ASN A 3 54.78 -12.24 -0.29
N LYS A 4 54.54 -13.51 -0.63
CA LYS A 4 53.40 -13.89 -1.49
C LYS A 4 52.11 -14.20 -0.71
N ILE A 5 52.20 -14.48 0.59
CA ILE A 5 51.04 -14.80 1.43
C ILE A 5 50.28 -13.53 1.88
N LYS A 6 50.96 -12.40 2.08
CA LYS A 6 50.30 -11.13 2.44
C LYS A 6 49.46 -10.53 1.31
N THR A 7 49.80 -10.81 0.05
CA THR A 7 49.03 -10.33 -1.11
C THR A 7 47.77 -11.17 -1.33
N LEU A 8 47.81 -12.48 -1.04
CA LEU A 8 46.62 -13.34 -1.13
C LEU A 8 45.57 -12.96 -0.06
N VAL A 9 46.01 -12.70 1.17
CA VAL A 9 45.09 -12.35 2.28
C VAL A 9 44.42 -10.99 2.08
N LYS A 10 45.03 -10.06 1.32
CA LYS A 10 44.39 -8.77 0.98
C LYS A 10 43.39 -8.85 -0.17
N VAL A 11 43.48 -9.86 -1.04
CA VAL A 11 42.49 -10.07 -2.12
C VAL A 11 41.27 -10.83 -1.59
N SER A 12 41.43 -11.69 -0.59
CA SER A 12 40.32 -12.35 0.12
C SER A 12 39.43 -11.38 0.91
N SER A 13 39.98 -10.24 1.34
CA SER A 13 39.24 -9.20 2.10
C SER A 13 38.53 -8.16 1.23
N LEU A 14 38.62 -8.25 -0.10
CA LEU A 14 37.97 -7.34 -1.06
C LEU A 14 36.80 -7.98 -1.81
N ILE A 15 36.55 -9.28 -1.62
CA ILE A 15 35.36 -9.98 -2.14
C ILE A 15 34.29 -10.14 -1.04
N ALA A 16 34.60 -9.79 0.21
CA ALA A 16 33.67 -9.86 1.34
C ALA A 16 32.75 -8.62 1.50
N SER A 17 32.74 -7.69 0.55
CA SER A 17 31.97 -6.44 0.68
C SER A 17 31.32 -5.94 -0.62
N SER A 18 31.15 -6.83 -1.62
CA SER A 18 30.38 -6.57 -2.84
C SER A 18 29.17 -7.50 -3.03
N ALA A 19 28.84 -8.34 -2.04
CA ALA A 19 27.51 -8.91 -1.93
C ALA A 19 26.56 -7.87 -1.29
N MET A 20 26.32 -6.77 -2.02
CA MET A 20 25.07 -6.04 -1.85
C MET A 20 23.96 -7.01 -2.23
N THR A 21 23.33 -7.59 -1.21
CA THR A 21 21.90 -7.93 -1.17
C THR A 21 21.23 -8.05 -2.54
N THR A 22 21.57 -9.08 -3.31
CA THR A 22 20.50 -9.81 -3.98
C THR A 22 19.79 -10.56 -2.87
N VAL A 23 18.83 -9.89 -2.24
CA VAL A 23 17.69 -10.61 -1.67
C VAL A 23 17.14 -11.38 -2.87
N TYR A 24 17.53 -12.64 -2.99
CA TYR A 24 16.77 -13.57 -3.81
C TYR A 24 15.33 -13.37 -3.36
N ALA A 25 14.45 -13.09 -4.31
CA ALA A 25 13.02 -13.20 -4.07
C ALA A 25 12.83 -14.48 -3.26
N GLN A 26 12.30 -14.37 -2.04
CA GLN A 26 11.90 -15.57 -1.32
C GLN A 26 10.85 -16.19 -2.22
N ASP A 27 11.24 -17.24 -2.94
CA ASP A 27 10.29 -18.16 -3.56
C ASP A 27 9.33 -18.53 -2.45
N SER A 28 8.08 -18.12 -2.62
CA SER A 28 7.04 -18.29 -1.63
C SER A 28 6.91 -19.78 -1.32
N SER A 29 7.12 -20.18 -0.07
CA SER A 29 6.99 -21.60 0.31
C SER A 29 5.58 -22.10 -0.02
N PRO A 30 5.43 -23.34 -0.53
CA PRO A 30 4.11 -23.92 -0.74
C PRO A 30 3.28 -23.92 0.55
N MET A 31 2.04 -23.49 0.45
CA MET A 31 1.04 -23.59 1.51
C MET A 31 0.54 -25.03 1.62
N SER A 32 0.17 -25.44 2.83
CA SER A 32 -0.52 -26.71 3.05
C SER A 32 -1.99 -26.54 2.71
N CYS A 33 -2.50 -27.27 1.73
CA CYS A 33 -3.87 -27.12 1.25
C CYS A 33 -4.68 -28.42 1.32
N TYR A 34 -5.99 -28.29 1.53
CA TYR A 34 -6.92 -29.41 1.57
C TYR A 34 -8.24 -29.05 0.87
N TRP A 35 -8.94 -30.06 0.37
CA TRP A 35 -10.26 -29.90 -0.23
C TRP A 35 -11.34 -30.11 0.84
N GLN A 36 -12.30 -29.19 0.88
CA GLN A 36 -13.49 -29.26 1.72
C GLN A 36 -14.72 -29.40 0.84
N VAL A 37 -15.55 -30.41 1.12
CA VAL A 37 -16.83 -30.61 0.43
C VAL A 37 -17.80 -29.52 0.83
N GLU A 38 -18.31 -28.80 -0.17
CA GLU A 38 -19.35 -27.78 0.00
C GLU A 38 -20.74 -28.40 -0.16
N SER A 39 -20.93 -29.19 -1.21
CA SER A 39 -22.19 -29.91 -1.44
C SER A 39 -21.96 -31.16 -2.30
N GLN A 40 -22.88 -32.12 -2.16
CA GLN A 40 -22.85 -33.36 -2.94
C GLN A 40 -24.28 -33.79 -3.27
N ASN A 41 -24.49 -34.22 -4.50
CA ASN A 41 -25.75 -34.83 -4.95
C ASN A 41 -25.49 -35.90 -6.03
N GLU A 42 -26.54 -36.40 -6.66
CA GLU A 42 -26.47 -37.43 -7.71
C GLU A 42 -25.73 -36.96 -8.98
N LEU A 43 -25.65 -35.65 -9.23
CA LEU A 43 -24.98 -35.07 -10.40
C LEU A 43 -23.48 -34.89 -10.16
N GLY A 44 -23.06 -34.59 -8.94
CA GLY A 44 -21.66 -34.31 -8.65
C GLY A 44 -21.32 -33.95 -7.21
N ILE A 45 -20.03 -33.69 -7.00
CA ILE A 45 -19.44 -33.19 -5.75
C ILE A 45 -18.84 -31.81 -6.05
N TRP A 46 -19.18 -30.82 -5.23
CA TRP A 46 -18.60 -29.48 -5.28
C TRP A 46 -17.73 -29.27 -4.06
N GLU A 47 -16.49 -28.85 -4.29
CA GLU A 47 -15.48 -28.71 -3.25
C GLU A 47 -14.75 -27.38 -3.37
N ARG A 48 -14.23 -26.92 -2.24
CA ARG A 48 -13.39 -25.73 -2.10
C ARG A 48 -12.01 -26.15 -1.65
N GLN A 49 -10.97 -25.59 -2.25
CA GLN A 49 -9.62 -25.74 -1.74
C GLN A 49 -9.31 -24.61 -0.77
N LEU A 50 -8.96 -25.00 0.44
CA LEU A 50 -8.49 -24.12 1.50
C LEU A 50 -7.01 -24.39 1.76
N CYS A 51 -6.22 -23.35 1.98
CA CYS A 51 -4.82 -23.42 2.32
C CYS A 51 -4.57 -22.79 3.69
N SER A 52 -3.74 -23.43 4.50
CA SER A 52 -3.36 -22.91 5.81
C SER A 52 -2.81 -21.50 5.70
N ASN A 53 -3.28 -20.63 6.59
CA ASN A 53 -2.87 -19.25 6.59
C ASN A 53 -1.34 -19.12 6.77
N PRO A 54 -0.62 -18.51 5.80
CA PRO A 54 0.83 -18.48 5.78
C PRO A 54 1.44 -17.47 6.77
N GLN A 55 0.64 -16.53 7.28
CA GLN A 55 1.08 -15.53 8.25
C GLN A 55 0.91 -16.02 9.69
N ASP A 56 -0.23 -16.65 9.97
CA ASP A 56 -0.54 -17.17 11.31
C ASP A 56 -1.56 -18.32 11.18
N ALA A 57 -1.17 -19.54 11.58
CA ALA A 57 -2.01 -20.73 11.51
C ALA A 57 -3.26 -20.66 12.41
N SER A 58 -3.38 -19.66 13.29
CA SER A 58 -4.59 -19.41 14.08
C SER A 58 -5.63 -18.54 13.37
N LEU A 59 -5.25 -17.90 12.25
CA LEU A 59 -6.16 -17.14 11.40
C LEU A 59 -6.91 -18.07 10.42
N PRO A 60 -8.07 -17.64 9.88
CA PRO A 60 -8.83 -18.43 8.93
C PRO A 60 -8.01 -18.83 7.71
N ASP A 61 -8.28 -20.03 7.20
CA ASP A 61 -7.65 -20.57 6.00
C ASP A 61 -8.04 -19.80 4.74
N VAL A 62 -7.11 -19.80 3.80
CA VAL A 62 -7.16 -19.06 2.54
C VAL A 62 -7.88 -19.89 1.49
N PHE A 63 -8.97 -19.37 0.94
CA PHE A 63 -9.69 -20.00 -0.18
C PHE A 63 -8.97 -19.75 -1.51
N VAL A 64 -8.61 -20.81 -2.24
CA VAL A 64 -7.74 -20.71 -3.43
C VAL A 64 -8.29 -21.35 -4.71
N ALA A 65 -9.28 -22.24 -4.60
CA ALA A 65 -9.90 -22.87 -5.77
C ALA A 65 -11.30 -23.39 -5.44
N SER A 66 -12.18 -23.45 -6.43
CA SER A 66 -13.37 -24.30 -6.38
C SER A 66 -13.31 -25.34 -7.47
N ARG A 67 -13.79 -26.56 -7.20
CA ARG A 67 -13.92 -27.60 -8.22
C ARG A 67 -15.27 -28.29 -8.16
N GLY A 68 -15.72 -28.75 -9.32
CA GLY A 68 -16.89 -29.61 -9.47
C GLY A 68 -16.49 -30.92 -10.14
N ILE A 69 -16.87 -32.04 -9.52
CA ILE A 69 -16.65 -33.39 -10.02
C ILE A 69 -17.99 -33.96 -10.46
N LEU A 70 -18.17 -34.16 -11.77
CA LEU A 70 -19.37 -34.80 -12.32
C LEU A 70 -19.17 -36.32 -12.35
N LEU A 71 -19.91 -37.03 -11.49
CA LEU A 71 -19.74 -38.47 -11.25
C LEU A 71 -19.99 -39.32 -12.50
N ASN A 72 -20.87 -38.86 -13.39
CA ASN A 72 -21.33 -39.63 -14.55
C ASN A 72 -20.40 -39.52 -15.77
N GLN A 73 -19.50 -38.52 -15.79
CA GLN A 73 -18.64 -38.21 -16.94
C GLN A 73 -17.14 -38.29 -16.62
N ASN A 74 -16.79 -38.61 -15.37
CA ASN A 74 -15.41 -38.54 -14.85
C ASN A 74 -14.73 -37.20 -15.22
N HIS A 75 -15.52 -36.13 -15.24
CA HIS A 75 -15.09 -34.80 -15.62
C HIS A 75 -14.95 -33.95 -14.36
N CYS A 76 -13.81 -33.27 -14.26
CA CYS A 76 -13.53 -32.35 -13.17
C CYS A 76 -13.22 -30.97 -13.74
N GLY A 77 -14.04 -30.00 -13.37
CA GLY A 77 -13.81 -28.58 -13.69
C GLY A 77 -13.29 -27.87 -12.45
N VAL A 78 -12.20 -27.12 -12.59
CA VAL A 78 -11.61 -26.33 -11.52
C VAL A 78 -11.52 -24.87 -11.92
N SER A 79 -11.91 -24.00 -11.00
CA SER A 79 -11.74 -22.56 -11.08
C SER A 79 -10.69 -22.15 -10.06
N TRP A 80 -9.50 -21.81 -10.54
CA TRP A 80 -8.42 -21.31 -9.71
C TRP A 80 -8.64 -19.83 -9.41
N PHE A 81 -8.49 -19.47 -8.13
CA PHE A 81 -8.42 -18.09 -7.68
C PHE A 81 -6.94 -17.67 -7.65
N ASP A 82 -6.25 -17.87 -8.78
CA ASP A 82 -4.85 -17.47 -8.95
C ASP A 82 -4.77 -15.94 -9.06
N GLY A 83 -3.88 -15.33 -8.26
CA GLY A 83 -3.87 -13.89 -8.08
C GLY A 83 -4.98 -13.35 -7.17
N TYR A 84 -5.80 -14.23 -6.54
CA TYR A 84 -6.72 -13.82 -5.48
C TYR A 84 -5.90 -13.38 -4.28
N ARG A 85 -6.10 -12.12 -3.93
CA ARG A 85 -5.54 -11.55 -2.71
C ARG A 85 -6.53 -11.86 -1.61
N THR A 86 -6.03 -12.54 -0.60
CA THR A 86 -6.72 -12.66 0.67
C THR A 86 -6.46 -11.41 1.49
N GLU A 87 -7.24 -11.21 2.55
CA GLU A 87 -7.08 -10.15 3.56
C GLU A 87 -5.67 -10.07 4.19
N LEU A 88 -4.80 -11.04 3.89
CA LEU A 88 -3.42 -11.22 4.34
C LEU A 88 -2.36 -10.37 3.60
N LYS A 89 -2.76 -9.41 2.75
CA LYS A 89 -1.82 -8.48 2.06
C LYS A 89 -0.73 -9.19 1.24
N GLY A 90 -1.14 -10.17 0.46
CA GLY A 90 -0.26 -10.91 -0.43
C GLY A 90 -1.03 -11.55 -1.56
N THR A 91 -0.30 -12.21 -2.45
CA THR A 91 -0.87 -12.83 -3.65
C THR A 91 -0.77 -14.35 -3.52
N VAL A 92 -1.89 -15.04 -3.70
CA VAL A 92 -1.90 -16.49 -3.92
C VAL A 92 -1.35 -16.77 -5.31
N GLU A 93 -0.31 -17.57 -5.40
CA GLU A 93 0.30 -18.00 -6.65
C GLU A 93 0.06 -19.50 -6.83
N VAL A 94 -0.54 -19.86 -7.97
CA VAL A 94 -0.77 -21.26 -8.32
C VAL A 94 0.17 -21.65 -9.46
N GLU A 95 1.06 -22.60 -9.19
CA GLU A 95 1.97 -23.19 -10.17
C GLU A 95 1.52 -24.61 -10.54
N GLY A 96 1.73 -25.00 -11.80
CA GLY A 96 1.34 -26.31 -12.35
C GLY A 96 0.20 -26.27 -13.36
N ASP A 97 -0.31 -27.44 -13.72
CA ASP A 97 -1.40 -27.56 -14.71
C ASP A 97 -2.74 -27.13 -14.11
N LYS A 98 -3.21 -25.94 -14.50
CA LYS A 98 -4.49 -25.36 -14.05
C LYS A 98 -5.72 -25.96 -14.72
N SER A 99 -5.54 -26.79 -15.73
CA SER A 99 -6.65 -27.42 -16.47
C SER A 99 -7.13 -28.73 -15.83
N ALA A 100 -6.36 -29.30 -14.90
CA ALA A 100 -6.67 -30.51 -14.19
C ALA A 100 -6.93 -30.26 -12.70
N CYS A 101 -7.71 -31.13 -12.05
CA CYS A 101 -7.97 -31.07 -10.61
C CYS A 101 -6.80 -31.61 -9.74
N TYR A 102 -5.61 -31.76 -10.33
CA TYR A 102 -4.42 -32.37 -9.73
C TYR A 102 -3.15 -31.68 -10.25
N GLY A 103 -2.03 -31.83 -9.52
CA GLY A 103 -0.69 -31.50 -10.03
C GLY A 103 -0.29 -30.03 -9.90
N HIS A 104 -0.85 -29.32 -8.92
CA HIS A 104 -0.58 -27.92 -8.64
C HIS A 104 0.09 -27.73 -7.27
N SER A 105 0.84 -26.64 -7.15
CA SER A 105 1.39 -26.11 -5.90
C SER A 105 0.81 -24.73 -5.68
N VAL A 106 0.40 -24.42 -4.45
CA VAL A 106 -0.13 -23.11 -4.10
C VAL A 106 0.84 -22.47 -3.14
N SER A 107 1.32 -21.27 -3.43
CA SER A 107 2.18 -20.50 -2.54
C SER A 107 1.58 -19.14 -2.26
N PHE A 108 2.10 -18.45 -1.24
CA PHE A 108 1.69 -17.10 -0.90
C PHE A 108 2.87 -16.16 -0.92
N ARG A 109 2.84 -15.18 -1.83
CA ARG A 109 3.85 -14.15 -1.87
C ARG A 109 3.36 -12.93 -1.09
N PRO A 110 3.97 -12.62 0.08
CA PRO A 110 3.64 -11.40 0.80
C PRO A 110 4.05 -10.19 -0.04
N GLU A 111 3.30 -9.10 0.09
CA GLU A 111 3.67 -7.84 -0.54
C GLU A 111 4.88 -7.22 0.16
N PRO A 112 5.80 -6.62 -0.60
CA PRO A 112 6.97 -5.99 -0.01
C PRO A 112 6.54 -4.82 0.88
N GLU A 113 7.09 -4.74 2.09
CA GLU A 113 6.81 -3.65 3.04
C GLU A 113 7.17 -2.27 2.45
N THR A 114 8.14 -2.22 1.56
CA THR A 114 8.52 -1.02 0.83
C THR A 114 8.81 -1.35 -0.63
N ARG A 115 8.54 -0.40 -1.52
CA ARG A 115 8.87 -0.51 -2.94
C ARG A 115 9.27 0.84 -3.51
N ILE A 116 9.96 0.83 -4.66
CA ILE A 116 10.35 2.06 -5.35
C ILE A 116 9.51 2.19 -6.62
N VAL A 117 8.73 3.26 -6.71
CA VAL A 117 7.93 3.59 -7.89
C VAL A 117 8.29 5.01 -8.31
N ASP A 118 8.73 5.18 -9.55
CA ASP A 118 9.17 6.49 -10.09
C ASP A 118 10.22 7.21 -9.22
N GLY A 119 11.12 6.43 -8.58
CA GLY A 119 12.16 6.96 -7.69
C GLY A 119 11.66 7.40 -6.31
N ILE A 120 10.39 7.18 -5.99
CA ILE A 120 9.80 7.44 -4.67
C ILE A 120 9.69 6.10 -3.93
N GLN A 121 10.21 6.06 -2.71
CA GLN A 121 10.00 4.91 -1.82
C GLN A 121 8.58 4.98 -1.26
N GLU A 122 7.77 4.00 -1.62
CA GLU A 122 6.44 3.77 -1.07
C GLU A 122 6.49 2.74 0.05
N GLN A 123 5.57 2.86 1.00
CA GLN A 123 5.47 1.96 2.15
C GLN A 123 4.10 1.28 2.16
N LEU A 124 4.05 -0.03 2.37
CA LEU A 124 2.82 -0.80 2.47
C LEU A 124 2.03 -0.32 3.69
N LEU A 125 0.75 0.02 3.49
CA LEU A 125 -0.13 0.43 4.57
C LEU A 125 -0.72 -0.78 5.30
N ASN A 126 -0.97 -0.59 6.60
CA ASN A 126 -1.69 -1.57 7.38
C ASN A 126 -3.20 -1.44 7.13
N CYS A 127 -3.69 -2.11 6.09
CA CYS A 127 -5.11 -2.16 5.79
C CYS A 127 -5.77 -3.46 6.26
N ARG A 128 -7.02 -3.37 6.73
CA ARG A 128 -7.83 -4.50 7.20
C ARG A 128 -9.29 -4.33 6.80
N TRP A 129 -9.93 -5.45 6.44
CA TRP A 129 -11.37 -5.48 6.21
C TRP A 129 -12.09 -5.69 7.53
N ASP A 130 -12.88 -4.70 7.94
CA ASP A 130 -13.74 -4.77 9.11
C ASP A 130 -15.15 -5.17 8.68
N LYS A 131 -15.64 -6.32 9.18
CA LYS A 131 -17.00 -6.80 8.88
C LYS A 131 -18.03 -5.97 9.64
N GLN A 132 -19.02 -5.49 8.91
CA GLN A 132 -20.17 -4.76 9.40
C GLN A 132 -21.45 -5.62 9.30
N ALA A 133 -22.60 -5.02 9.64
CA ALA A 133 -23.89 -5.68 9.50
C ALA A 133 -24.21 -6.02 8.02
N ASN A 134 -25.05 -7.04 7.81
CA ASN A 134 -25.56 -7.44 6.49
C ASN A 134 -24.48 -7.82 5.45
N ASN A 135 -23.36 -8.40 5.90
CA ASN A 135 -22.21 -8.76 5.06
C ASN A 135 -21.64 -7.58 4.27
N PHE A 136 -21.79 -6.38 4.80
CA PHE A 136 -21.03 -5.21 4.38
C PHE A 136 -19.66 -5.25 5.06
N HIS A 137 -18.63 -4.77 4.37
CA HIS A 137 -17.27 -4.71 4.88
C HIS A 137 -16.65 -3.37 4.50
N GLU A 138 -15.79 -2.87 5.37
CA GLU A 138 -15.05 -1.61 5.21
C GLU A 138 -13.55 -1.90 5.26
N LEU A 139 -12.80 -1.44 4.26
CA LEU A 139 -11.35 -1.52 4.26
C LEU A 139 -10.79 -0.28 4.94
N MET A 140 -10.32 -0.43 6.17
CA MET A 140 -9.69 0.62 6.96
C MET A 140 -8.18 0.50 6.83
N CYS A 141 -7.47 1.62 6.73
CA CYS A 141 -6.01 1.65 6.70
C CYS A 141 -5.46 2.57 7.78
N ASP A 142 -4.42 2.13 8.48
CA ASP A 142 -3.69 2.99 9.41
C ASP A 142 -2.76 3.95 8.63
N GLU A 143 -2.57 5.16 9.16
CA GLU A 143 -1.54 6.09 8.70
C GLU A 143 -0.15 5.58 9.06
N VAL A 144 0.89 6.08 8.37
CA VAL A 144 2.28 5.62 8.56
C VAL A 144 2.81 5.90 9.96
N ASP A 145 2.29 6.91 10.64
CA ASP A 145 2.64 7.28 12.02
C ASP A 145 1.76 6.57 13.07
N GLY A 146 0.89 5.64 12.65
CA GLY A 146 0.04 4.84 13.53
C GLY A 146 -1.33 5.46 13.85
N GLY A 147 -1.69 6.59 13.22
CA GLY A 147 -3.08 7.07 13.21
C GLY A 147 -4.00 6.17 12.40
N THR A 148 -5.31 6.41 12.43
CA THR A 148 -6.26 5.79 11.47
C THR A 148 -7.01 6.92 10.79
N ILE A 149 -7.00 6.96 9.46
CA ILE A 149 -7.92 7.80 8.70
C ILE A 149 -9.34 7.30 8.99
N GLY A 150 -10.17 8.14 9.57
CA GLY A 150 -11.54 7.80 10.00
C GLY A 150 -12.53 7.50 8.87
N TYR A 151 -12.04 7.14 7.69
CA TYR A 151 -12.82 6.84 6.50
C TYR A 151 -12.28 5.58 5.80
N PRO A 152 -13.15 4.70 5.29
CA PRO A 152 -12.72 3.51 4.57
C PRO A 152 -12.11 3.86 3.22
N VAL A 153 -11.04 3.15 2.84
CA VAL A 153 -10.42 3.22 1.51
C VAL A 153 -11.30 2.53 0.47
N ALA A 154 -11.95 1.44 0.84
CA ALA A 154 -12.90 0.73 -0.01
C ALA A 154 -14.01 0.11 0.83
N THR A 155 -15.12 -0.22 0.19
CA THR A 155 -16.23 -0.95 0.82
C THR A 155 -16.67 -2.10 -0.09
N LYS A 156 -17.14 -3.19 0.49
CA LYS A 156 -17.71 -4.30 -0.28
C LYS A 156 -18.94 -4.88 0.40
N ILE A 157 -19.89 -5.36 -0.40
CA ILE A 157 -20.94 -6.28 0.04
C ILE A 157 -20.57 -7.65 -0.51
N GLN A 158 -20.46 -8.64 0.36
CA GLN A 158 -20.14 -10.01 -0.01
C GLN A 158 -21.34 -10.92 0.28
N ALA A 159 -21.76 -11.72 -0.70
CA ALA A 159 -22.78 -12.73 -0.44
C ALA A 159 -22.18 -13.80 0.50
N GLU A 160 -22.98 -14.24 1.48
CA GLU A 160 -22.51 -15.16 2.52
C GLU A 160 -21.97 -16.46 1.89
N ASN A 161 -20.79 -16.87 2.34
CA ASN A 161 -20.07 -18.02 1.81
C ASN A 161 -19.83 -17.98 0.29
N SER A 162 -19.85 -16.81 -0.36
CA SER A 162 -19.70 -16.69 -1.82
C SER A 162 -18.45 -15.88 -2.18
N ALA A 163 -17.90 -16.18 -3.36
CA ALA A 163 -16.88 -15.35 -4.02
C ALA A 163 -17.49 -14.21 -4.85
N GLN A 164 -18.80 -13.94 -4.69
CA GLN A 164 -19.49 -12.82 -5.34
C GLN A 164 -19.50 -11.60 -4.42
N CYS A 165 -18.94 -10.51 -4.92
CA CYS A 165 -18.91 -9.23 -4.22
C CYS A 165 -19.35 -8.08 -5.12
N LEU A 166 -19.83 -7.02 -4.49
CA LEU A 166 -19.94 -5.69 -5.08
C LEU A 166 -19.01 -4.77 -4.29
N MET A 167 -17.97 -4.25 -4.93
CA MET A 167 -16.99 -3.37 -4.30
C MET A 167 -17.07 -1.94 -4.85
N SER A 168 -16.82 -0.98 -3.96
CA SER A 168 -16.64 0.43 -4.27
C SER A 168 -15.31 0.91 -3.70
N LEU A 169 -14.50 1.57 -4.54
CA LEU A 169 -13.30 2.28 -4.10
C LEU A 169 -13.68 3.71 -3.69
N ASN A 170 -13.19 4.17 -2.53
CA ASN A 170 -13.35 5.54 -2.09
C ASN A 170 -12.09 6.34 -2.45
N SER A 171 -11.99 6.75 -3.71
CA SER A 171 -10.79 7.42 -4.23
C SER A 171 -10.43 8.70 -3.46
N PHE A 172 -11.43 9.41 -2.93
CA PHE A 172 -11.20 10.59 -2.09
C PHE A 172 -10.44 10.27 -0.79
N THR A 173 -10.70 9.11 -0.17
CA THR A 173 -10.01 8.68 1.05
C THR A 173 -8.50 8.53 0.82
N LEU A 174 -8.09 8.18 -0.40
CA LEU A 174 -6.67 8.03 -0.75
C LEU A 174 -5.88 9.34 -0.57
N ASP A 175 -6.56 10.49 -0.72
CA ASP A 175 -5.96 11.81 -0.55
C ASP A 175 -6.00 12.30 0.91
N LEU A 176 -6.58 11.54 1.85
CA LEU A 176 -6.70 11.96 3.24
C LEU A 176 -5.48 11.64 4.12
N PHE A 177 -4.45 11.01 3.57
CA PHE A 177 -3.23 10.69 4.32
C PHE A 177 -2.32 11.92 4.43
N GLN A 178 -1.91 12.27 5.66
CA GLN A 178 -1.02 13.41 5.85
C GLN A 178 0.40 13.14 5.31
N GLY A 179 1.01 14.16 4.71
CA GLY A 179 2.39 14.08 4.18
C GLY A 179 2.55 13.31 2.86
N GLY A 180 1.46 12.80 2.29
CA GLY A 180 1.48 12.07 1.03
C GLY A 180 0.08 11.74 0.52
N LYS A 181 -0.05 10.56 -0.07
CA LYS A 181 -1.33 9.94 -0.39
C LYS A 181 -1.22 8.42 -0.40
N ALA A 182 -2.33 7.74 -0.21
CA ALA A 182 -2.40 6.33 -0.53
C ALA A 182 -2.49 6.12 -2.05
N VAL A 183 -1.91 5.04 -2.53
CA VAL A 183 -1.91 4.63 -3.93
C VAL A 183 -2.20 3.15 -4.04
N ILE A 184 -2.89 2.81 -5.12
CA ILE A 184 -3.23 1.44 -5.51
C ILE A 184 -2.90 1.34 -6.99
N ASP A 185 -2.19 0.28 -7.39
CA ASP A 185 -1.68 0.15 -8.76
C ASP A 185 -2.78 0.07 -9.81
N LYS A 186 -3.91 -0.52 -9.43
CA LYS A 186 -5.04 -0.73 -10.31
C LYS A 186 -6.33 -0.59 -9.54
N GLU A 187 -7.22 0.25 -10.07
CA GLU A 187 -8.59 0.34 -9.59
C GLU A 187 -9.26 -1.03 -9.75
N PRO A 188 -9.92 -1.53 -8.70
CA PRO A 188 -10.50 -2.85 -8.78
C PRO A 188 -11.75 -2.85 -9.67
N ALA A 189 -12.09 -4.01 -10.22
CA ALA A 189 -13.38 -4.18 -10.88
C ALA A 189 -14.51 -4.10 -9.83
N SER A 190 -15.70 -3.66 -10.26
CA SER A 190 -16.86 -3.53 -9.38
C SER A 190 -17.31 -4.86 -8.77
N ASN A 191 -16.97 -5.99 -9.39
CA ASN A 191 -17.27 -7.34 -8.92
C ASN A 191 -16.11 -8.01 -8.17
N ALA A 192 -15.02 -7.29 -7.89
CA ALA A 192 -13.90 -7.85 -7.14
C ALA A 192 -14.25 -7.97 -5.65
N CYS A 193 -13.71 -9.00 -5.00
CA CYS A 193 -13.90 -9.26 -3.56
C CYS A 193 -12.77 -8.74 -2.68
N ASP A 194 -11.71 -8.22 -3.29
CA ASP A 194 -10.57 -7.65 -2.59
C ASP A 194 -9.89 -6.55 -3.42
N LEU A 195 -9.07 -5.75 -2.74
CA LEU A 195 -8.34 -4.63 -3.30
C LEU A 195 -6.85 -4.98 -3.45
N ALA A 196 -6.19 -4.42 -4.47
CA ALA A 196 -4.74 -4.45 -4.52
C ALA A 196 -4.13 -3.71 -3.30
N PRO A 197 -2.87 -4.00 -2.94
CA PRO A 197 -2.28 -3.45 -1.72
C PRO A 197 -2.23 -1.94 -1.81
N VAL A 198 -2.55 -1.32 -0.69
CA VAL A 198 -2.53 0.12 -0.57
C VAL A 198 -1.15 0.50 -0.06
N TYR A 199 -0.44 1.32 -0.83
CA TYR A 199 0.85 1.85 -0.42
C TYR A 199 0.71 3.34 -0.11
N PHE A 200 1.45 3.83 0.88
CA PHE A 200 1.64 5.25 1.10
C PHE A 200 2.77 5.76 0.21
N ARG A 201 2.45 6.80 -0.57
CA ARG A 201 3.42 7.54 -1.38
C ARG A 201 3.63 8.91 -0.74
N PRO A 202 4.81 9.18 -0.14
CA PRO A 202 5.12 10.51 0.39
C PRO A 202 5.21 11.54 -0.74
N PHE A 203 5.00 12.81 -0.41
CA PHE A 203 5.26 13.87 -1.37
C PHE A 203 6.75 13.92 -1.74
N PRO A 204 7.09 14.14 -3.03
CA PRO A 204 8.48 14.23 -3.45
C PRO A 204 9.22 15.33 -2.70
N ALA A 205 10.43 15.06 -2.21
CA ALA A 205 11.23 16.07 -1.51
C ALA A 205 11.59 17.27 -2.41
N LYS A 206 11.65 17.05 -3.74
CA LYS A 206 11.93 18.06 -4.76
C LYS A 206 11.02 17.88 -5.95
N ARG A 207 10.61 18.98 -6.58
CA ARG A 207 9.81 19.01 -7.83
C ARG A 207 10.22 20.17 -8.71
N LEU A 208 10.00 20.03 -10.01
CA LEU A 208 10.07 21.15 -10.93
C LEU A 208 8.70 21.85 -10.96
N ILE A 209 8.66 23.10 -10.52
CA ILE A 209 7.48 23.97 -10.60
C ILE A 209 7.86 25.12 -11.52
N GLU A 210 7.19 25.21 -12.68
CA GLU A 210 7.49 26.22 -13.71
C GLU A 210 8.97 26.20 -14.14
N GLY A 211 9.56 25.01 -14.23
CA GLY A 211 10.97 24.84 -14.62
C GLY A 211 12.00 25.14 -13.51
N VAL A 212 11.57 25.52 -12.31
CA VAL A 212 12.45 25.76 -11.15
C VAL A 212 12.35 24.60 -10.17
N GLU A 213 13.49 24.11 -9.69
CA GLU A 213 13.52 23.13 -8.61
C GLU A 213 13.00 23.76 -7.31
N ALA A 214 11.86 23.27 -6.84
CA ALA A 214 11.22 23.63 -5.59
C ALA A 214 11.38 22.49 -4.58
N SER A 215 11.59 22.84 -3.31
CA SER A 215 11.82 21.88 -2.22
C SER A 215 10.60 21.79 -1.30
N LEU A 216 10.23 20.57 -0.92
CA LEU A 216 9.12 20.31 0.00
C LEU A 216 9.41 20.97 1.37
N LEU A 217 8.44 21.70 1.89
CA LEU A 217 8.53 22.32 3.21
C LEU A 217 8.01 21.37 4.30
N GLN A 218 8.74 21.32 5.41
CA GLN A 218 8.27 20.68 6.62
C GLN A 218 7.45 21.67 7.42
N CYS A 219 6.15 21.42 7.53
CA CYS A 219 5.22 22.31 8.23
C CYS A 219 4.49 21.57 9.33
N THR A 220 4.43 22.16 10.52
CA THR A 220 3.74 21.60 11.68
C THR A 220 2.70 22.56 12.22
N TRP A 221 1.62 22.01 12.78
CA TRP A 221 0.67 22.79 13.56
C TRP A 221 1.22 23.00 14.96
N GLN A 222 1.20 24.24 15.42
CA GLN A 222 1.61 24.65 16.76
C GLN A 222 0.38 25.23 17.48
N ASP A 223 0.10 24.71 18.67
CA ASP A 223 -1.03 25.16 19.48
C ASP A 223 -0.69 26.51 20.13
N MET A 224 -1.54 27.51 19.90
CA MET A 224 -1.41 28.84 20.49
C MET A 224 -2.40 29.02 21.65
N SER A 225 -3.56 28.40 21.55
CA SER A 225 -4.60 28.29 22.59
C SER A 225 -5.52 27.10 22.27
N ASP A 226 -6.46 26.79 23.17
CA ASP A 226 -7.46 25.73 22.97
C ASP A 226 -8.29 25.89 21.69
N SER A 227 -8.45 27.13 21.21
CA SER A 227 -9.24 27.47 20.03
C SER A 227 -8.41 27.90 18.83
N MET A 228 -7.09 28.02 18.97
CA MET A 228 -6.21 28.58 17.93
C MET A 228 -4.93 27.77 17.74
N ARG A 229 -4.67 27.41 16.49
CA ARG A 229 -3.42 26.77 16.05
C ARG A 229 -2.82 27.53 14.88
N VAL A 230 -1.50 27.53 14.76
CA VAL A 230 -0.77 28.12 13.63
C VAL A 230 0.04 27.05 12.91
N LYS A 231 -0.04 27.01 11.57
CA LYS A 231 0.79 26.13 10.76
C LYS A 231 2.06 26.86 10.40
N VAL A 232 3.21 26.33 10.83
CA VAL A 232 4.53 26.95 10.63
C VAL A 232 5.39 26.02 9.79
N CYS A 233 5.95 26.54 8.71
CA CYS A 233 6.93 25.84 7.89
C CYS A 233 8.35 26.25 8.27
N SER A 234 9.25 25.27 8.38
CA SER A 234 10.66 25.50 8.69
C SER A 234 11.52 25.59 7.43
N ASN A 235 12.71 26.19 7.56
CA ASN A 235 13.74 26.29 6.52
C ASN A 235 13.26 26.95 5.20
N VAL A 236 12.36 27.94 5.29
CA VAL A 236 11.81 28.61 4.10
C VAL A 236 12.82 29.59 3.51
N GLY A 237 13.56 29.15 2.49
CA GLY A 237 14.54 29.96 1.75
C GLY A 237 15.84 30.28 2.48
N ALA A 238 15.93 29.96 3.77
CA ALA A 238 17.15 30.01 4.56
C ALA A 238 17.02 29.04 5.76
N SER A 239 18.16 28.49 6.21
CA SER A 239 18.19 27.61 7.40
C SER A 239 17.63 28.34 8.63
N ASN A 240 16.84 27.62 9.44
CA ASN A 240 16.17 28.10 10.64
C ASN A 240 15.13 29.22 10.43
N LYS A 241 14.81 29.59 9.19
CA LYS A 241 13.74 30.54 8.90
C LYS A 241 12.38 29.85 8.99
N GLN A 242 11.56 30.28 9.94
CA GLN A 242 10.19 29.82 10.10
C GLN A 242 9.19 30.82 9.51
N VAL A 243 8.14 30.30 8.88
CA VAL A 243 7.09 31.13 8.27
C VAL A 243 5.72 30.54 8.59
N ALA A 244 4.82 31.36 9.14
CA ALA A 244 3.42 31.00 9.34
C ALA A 244 2.67 31.02 8.00
N VAL A 245 2.03 29.90 7.66
CA VAL A 245 1.37 29.70 6.36
C VAL A 245 -0.14 29.53 6.47
N ALA A 246 -0.65 29.22 7.66
CA ALA A 246 -2.09 29.16 7.93
C ALA A 246 -2.37 29.33 9.43
N PHE A 247 -3.59 29.71 9.76
CA PHE A 247 -4.14 29.67 11.11
C PHE A 247 -5.40 28.82 11.12
N MET A 248 -5.68 28.17 12.24
CA MET A 248 -6.94 27.48 12.50
C MET A 248 -7.56 28.15 13.73
N VAL A 249 -8.76 28.69 13.59
CA VAL A 249 -9.52 29.33 14.67
C VAL A 249 -10.89 28.69 14.75
N ASN A 250 -11.24 28.12 15.91
CA ASN A 250 -12.50 27.40 16.12
C ASN A 250 -12.78 26.33 15.04
N GLY A 251 -11.74 25.59 14.63
CA GLY A 251 -11.82 24.57 13.58
C GLY A 251 -11.87 25.08 12.14
N GLN A 252 -11.93 26.40 11.93
CA GLN A 252 -11.86 27.00 10.60
C GLN A 252 -10.42 27.37 10.23
N GLN A 253 -9.92 26.80 9.13
CA GLN A 253 -8.60 27.12 8.60
C GLN A 253 -8.65 28.36 7.69
N GLN A 254 -7.70 29.28 7.88
CA GLN A 254 -7.44 30.41 7.00
C GLN A 254 -5.98 30.37 6.52
N SER A 255 -5.79 30.44 5.20
CA SER A 255 -4.45 30.51 4.60
C SER A 255 -3.86 31.91 4.76
N THR A 256 -2.56 31.98 5.03
CA THR A 256 -1.78 33.23 5.03
C THR A 256 -0.65 33.21 4.03
N LEU A 257 -0.71 32.31 3.05
CA LEU A 257 0.31 32.15 2.01
C LEU A 257 0.60 33.45 1.25
N ASP A 258 -0.42 34.23 0.87
CA ASP A 258 -0.22 35.51 0.17
C ASP A 258 0.57 36.52 1.01
N SER A 259 0.27 36.58 2.30
CA SER A 259 0.99 37.44 3.24
C SER A 259 2.40 36.93 3.51
N ALA A 260 2.58 35.61 3.64
CA ALA A 260 3.87 34.97 3.77
C ALA A 260 4.75 35.26 2.55
N ASN A 261 4.22 35.08 1.34
CA ASN A 261 4.94 35.29 0.08
C ASN A 261 5.34 36.75 -0.14
N ARG A 262 4.50 37.73 0.24
CA ARG A 262 4.88 39.15 0.21
C ARG A 262 6.08 39.47 1.10
N GLY A 263 6.31 38.70 2.17
CA GLY A 263 7.46 38.82 3.06
C GLY A 263 8.72 38.09 2.60
N LEU A 264 8.64 37.24 1.56
CA LEU A 264 9.77 36.49 1.05
C LEU A 264 10.51 37.27 -0.04
N LYS A 265 11.82 37.48 0.16
CA LYS A 265 12.68 38.18 -0.80
C LYS A 265 13.37 37.25 -1.80
N THR A 266 13.51 35.98 -1.46
CA THR A 266 14.37 35.01 -2.17
C THR A 266 13.60 33.92 -2.90
N GLY A 267 12.27 33.99 -2.92
CA GLY A 267 11.41 32.97 -3.50
C GLY A 267 9.97 33.09 -3.03
N GLN A 268 9.21 32.03 -3.25
CA GLN A 268 7.81 31.92 -2.88
C GLN A 268 7.46 30.52 -2.40
N ILE A 269 6.47 30.43 -1.52
CA ILE A 269 5.81 29.20 -1.10
C ILE A 269 4.67 28.92 -2.08
N ILE A 270 4.67 27.73 -2.66
CA ILE A 270 3.65 27.23 -3.58
C ILE A 270 2.88 26.11 -2.90
N GLU A 271 1.55 26.21 -2.91
CA GLU A 271 0.65 25.12 -2.54
C GLU A 271 0.32 24.28 -3.79
N ASP A 272 0.76 23.03 -3.82
CA ASP A 272 0.58 22.16 -4.99
C ASP A 272 -0.65 21.25 -4.84
N LYS A 273 -1.83 21.80 -5.18
CA LYS A 273 -3.12 21.07 -5.17
C LYS A 273 -3.21 19.95 -6.19
N THR A 274 -2.28 19.88 -7.16
CA THR A 274 -2.28 18.80 -8.16
C THR A 274 -1.81 17.48 -7.58
N LEU A 275 -1.04 17.52 -6.49
CA LEU A 275 -0.55 16.33 -5.81
C LEU A 275 -1.57 15.72 -4.85
N ASN A 276 -2.26 16.57 -4.11
CA ASN A 276 -3.28 16.19 -3.16
C ASN A 276 -4.23 17.39 -2.95
N PRO A 277 -5.52 17.27 -3.31
CA PRO A 277 -6.48 18.36 -3.17
C PRO A 277 -6.96 18.57 -1.72
N ALA A 278 -6.90 17.54 -0.87
CA ALA A 278 -7.35 17.60 0.52
C ALA A 278 -6.27 18.17 1.46
N TYR A 279 -5.03 17.66 1.34
CA TYR A 279 -3.87 18.10 2.11
C TYR A 279 -2.70 18.48 1.18
N PRO A 280 -2.82 19.60 0.45
CA PRO A 280 -1.81 19.99 -0.52
C PRO A 280 -0.44 20.24 0.13
N PRO A 281 0.65 19.68 -0.43
CA PRO A 281 1.99 19.99 0.03
C PRO A 281 2.38 21.44 -0.28
N LEU A 282 3.23 21.99 0.59
CA LEU A 282 3.82 23.30 0.40
C LEU A 282 5.27 23.14 -0.05
N TYR A 283 5.63 23.78 -1.16
CA TYR A 283 7.00 23.80 -1.68
C TYR A 283 7.56 25.21 -1.63
N PHE A 284 8.85 25.35 -1.33
CA PHE A 284 9.57 26.59 -1.54
C PHE A 284 10.23 26.59 -2.92
N LYS A 285 9.83 27.53 -3.77
CA LYS A 285 10.41 27.80 -5.08
C LYS A 285 11.32 29.03 -4.99
N PRO A 286 12.64 28.90 -5.16
CA PRO A 286 13.54 30.06 -5.16
C PRO A 286 13.28 30.96 -6.37
N ASN A 287 13.59 32.24 -6.25
CA ASN A 287 13.66 33.13 -7.41
C ASN A 287 14.89 32.75 -8.24
N LEU A 288 14.71 32.59 -9.56
CA LEU A 288 15.83 32.60 -10.48
C LEU A 288 16.31 34.04 -10.59
N ASN A 289 17.37 34.38 -9.85
CA ASN A 289 18.08 35.64 -10.03
C ASN A 289 18.90 35.61 -11.32
#